data_AF-A0A4R7K589-F1
#
_entry.id   AF-A0A4R7K589-F1
#
_cell.length_a   1.000
_cell.length_b   1.000
_cell.length_c   1.000
_cell.angle_alpha   90.00
_cell.angle_beta   90.00
_cell.angle_gamma   90.00
#
_symmetry.space_group_name_H-M   'P 1'
#
loop_
_entity.id
_entity.type
_entity.pdbx_description
1 polymer ?
#
loop_
_entity_poly.entity_id
_entity_poly.type
_entity_poly.pdbx_seq_one_letter_code
_entity_poly.pdbx_strand_id
1 'polypeptide(L)' 'MNKSYLKQMLTYFSKIYHLGEKIKGLKDGRVNPQIETSTISFIVLFTFICRLKSFSRLEHWLEKGT' A
#
# COMPACT_ATOMS: atom_id res chain seq x y z
N MET A 1 15.17 -5.91 -0.45
CA MET A 1 14.80 -5.20 0.80
C MET A 1 14.55 -6.20 1.92
N ASN A 2 15.16 -6.00 3.10
CA ASN A 2 14.92 -6.87 4.26
C ASN A 2 13.44 -6.73 4.70
N LYS A 3 12.77 -7.87 4.98
CA LYS A 3 11.33 -7.97 5.31
C LYS A 3 10.90 -6.99 6.40
N SER A 4 11.80 -6.66 7.32
CA SER A 4 11.59 -5.73 8.44
C SER A 4 11.33 -4.28 7.98
N TYR A 5 12.09 -3.77 7.01
CA TYR A 5 11.96 -2.39 6.55
C TYR A 5 10.67 -2.13 5.77
N LEU A 6 10.27 -3.08 4.92
CA LEU A 6 9.00 -3.00 4.19
C LEU A 6 7.81 -2.94 5.17
N LYS A 7 7.85 -3.77 6.22
CA LYS A 7 6.83 -3.77 7.28
C LYS A 7 6.78 -2.43 8.02
N GLN A 8 7.93 -1.86 8.38
CA GLN A 8 7.98 -0.55 9.03
C GLN A 8 7.44 0.57 8.14
N MET A 9 7.82 0.58 6.87
CA MET A 9 7.34 1.55 5.88
C MET A 9 5.82 1.47 5.70
N LEU A 10 5.27 0.26 5.53
CA LEU A 10 3.83 0.06 5.42
C LEU A 10 3.09 0.45 6.70
N THR A 11 3.65 0.15 7.88
CA THR A 11 3.08 0.55 9.17
C THR A 11 3.04 2.08 9.29
N TYR A 12 4.12 2.75 8.89
CA TYR A 12 4.21 4.21 8.90
C TYR A 12 3.19 4.85 7.96
N PHE A 13 3.10 4.38 6.71
CA PHE A 13 2.09 4.87 5.77
C PHE A 13 0.66 4.60 6.25
N SER A 14 0.41 3.43 6.80
CA SER A 14 -0.90 3.08 7.36
C SER A 14 -1.30 4.03 8.49
N LYS A 15 -0.34 4.40 9.35
CA LYS A 15 -0.57 5.34 10.46
C LYS A 15 -0.76 6.79 9.99
N ILE A 16 0.10 7.31 9.12
CA ILE A 16 0.03 8.71 8.67
C ILE A 16 -1.22 8.99 7.84
N TYR A 17 -1.56 8.08 6.94
CA TYR A 17 -2.68 8.29 6.02
C TYR A 17 -3.98 7.70 6.55
N HIS A 18 -3.97 7.18 7.79
CA HIS A 18 -5.11 6.48 8.41
C HIS A 18 -5.71 5.44 7.45
N LEU A 19 -4.86 4.69 6.74
CA LEU A 19 -5.30 3.81 5.65
C LEU A 19 -6.30 2.77 6.16
N GLY A 20 -6.08 2.21 7.36
CA GLY A 20 -7.00 1.25 7.95
C GLY A 20 -8.42 1.81 8.17
N GLU A 21 -8.54 3.06 8.63
CA GLU A 21 -9.84 3.71 8.84
C GLU A 21 -10.48 4.11 7.51
N LYS A 22 -9.70 4.66 6.58
CA LYS A 22 -10.19 5.01 5.24
C LYS A 22 -10.67 3.78 4.48
N ILE A 23 -9.94 2.67 4.58
CA ILE A 23 -10.30 1.39 3.94
C ILE A 23 -11.56 0.80 4.58
N LYS A 24 -11.69 0.84 5.92
CA LYS A 24 -12.91 0.41 6.61
C LYS A 24 -14.14 1.29 6.30
N GLY A 25 -13.92 2.57 6.01
CA GLY A 25 -14.96 3.50 5.61
C GLY A 25 -15.48 3.28 4.20
N LEU A 26 -14.80 2.48 3.37
CA LEU A 26 -15.27 2.13 2.03
C LEU A 26 -16.41 1.12 2.15
N LYS A 27 -17.64 1.61 1.91
CA LYS A 27 -18.81 0.76 1.82
C LYS A 27 -18.83 0.06 0.47
N ASP A 28 -18.92 -1.26 0.52
CA ASP A 28 -19.21 -2.07 -0.65
C ASP A 28 -20.72 -2.07 -0.90
N GLY A 29 -21.14 -1.68 -2.11
CA GLY A 29 -22.55 -1.71 -2.52
C GLY A 29 -22.98 -3.07 -3.10
N ARG A 30 -22.06 -4.04 -3.19
CA ARG A 30 -22.33 -5.36 -3.74
C ARG A 30 -23.08 -6.23 -2.74
N VAL A 31 -24.07 -6.98 -3.22
CA VAL A 31 -24.96 -7.82 -2.40
C VAL A 31 -24.22 -9.02 -1.78
N ASN A 32 -23.20 -9.57 -2.45
CA ASN A 32 -22.37 -10.65 -1.91
C ASN A 32 -20.95 -10.65 -2.53
N PRO A 33 -20.06 -9.74 -2.10
CA PRO A 33 -18.73 -9.65 -2.68
C PRO A 33 -17.87 -10.87 -2.27
N GLN A 34 -17.35 -11.60 -3.26
CA GLN A 34 -16.41 -12.70 -3.03
C GLN A 34 -15.04 -12.24 -2.50
N ILE A 35 -14.71 -10.97 -2.69
CA ILE A 35 -13.46 -10.34 -2.26
C ILE A 35 -13.84 -9.05 -1.53
N GLU A 36 -13.33 -8.86 -0.32
CA GLU A 36 -13.60 -7.65 0.45
C GLU A 36 -13.11 -6.40 -0.31
N THR A 37 -13.93 -5.35 -0.32
CA THR A 37 -13.55 -4.03 -0.84
C THR A 37 -12.27 -3.49 -0.16
N SER A 38 -12.01 -3.90 1.09
CA SER A 38 -10.80 -3.57 1.82
C SER A 38 -9.52 -4.05 1.10
N THR A 39 -9.56 -5.30 0.63
CA THR A 39 -8.46 -6.00 -0.04
C THR A 39 -8.21 -5.39 -1.41
N ILE A 40 -9.29 -5.14 -2.17
CA ILE A 40 -9.20 -4.51 -3.49
C ILE A 40 -8.58 -3.11 -3.36
N SER A 41 -9.05 -2.33 -2.40
CA SER A 41 -8.58 -0.96 -2.17
C SER A 41 -7.11 -0.93 -1.77
N PHE A 42 -6.68 -1.85 -0.90
CA PHE A 42 -5.27 -1.99 -0.54
C PHE A 42 -4.40 -2.34 -1.76
N ILE A 43 -4.82 -3.31 -2.59
CA ILE A 43 -4.06 -3.71 -3.79
C ILE A 43 -3.92 -2.56 -4.79
N VAL A 44 -5.00 -1.82 -5.05
CA VAL A 44 -4.98 -0.67 -5.96
C VAL A 44 -4.03 0.41 -5.44
N LEU A 45 -4.14 0.74 -4.14
CA LEU A 45 -3.33 1.78 -3.50
C LEU A 45 -1.85 1.38 -3.44
N PHE A 46 -1.56 0.12 -3.12
CA PHE A 46 -0.21 -0.42 -3.13
C PHE A 46 0.40 -0.40 -4.53
N THR A 47 -0.34 -0.86 -5.53
CA THR A 47 0.09 -0.84 -6.95
C THR A 47 0.35 0.59 -7.43
N PHE A 48 -0.50 1.53 -7.04
CA PHE A 48 -0.33 2.95 -7.36
C PHE A 48 0.96 3.51 -6.75
N ILE A 49 1.22 3.24 -5.46
CA ILE A 49 2.44 3.67 -4.77
C ILE A 49 3.68 3.06 -5.44
N CYS A 50 3.67 1.76 -5.76
CA CYS A 50 4.78 1.10 -6.44
C CYS A 50 5.02 1.66 -7.85
N ARG A 51 3.99 2.12 -8.56
CA ARG A 51 4.15 2.77 -9.89
C ARG A 51 4.66 4.20 -9.83
N LEU A 52 4.70 4.85 -8.67
CA LEU A 52 5.21 6.22 -8.57
C LEU A 52 6.69 6.26 -8.99
N LYS A 53 7.06 7.25 -9.82
CA LYS A 53 8.46 7.53 -10.22
C LYS A 53 9.43 7.66 -9.01
N SER A 54 8.90 7.95 -7.82
CA SER A 54 9.69 7.99 -6.59
C SER A 54 10.09 6.60 -6.11
N PHE A 55 9.26 5.57 -6.31
CA PHE A 55 9.60 4.20 -5.95
C PHE A 55 10.63 3.59 -6.91
N SER A 56 10.50 3.83 -8.21
CA SER A 56 11.53 3.40 -9.18
C SER A 56 12.87 4.12 -8.98
N ARG A 57 12.85 5.37 -8.51
CA ARG A 57 14.07 6.10 -8.12
C ARG A 57 14.65 5.58 -6.80
N LEU A 58 13.80 5.18 -5.84
CA LEU A 58 14.21 4.54 -4.60
C LEU A 58 14.83 3.16 -4.86
N GLU A 59 14.24 2.39 -5.78
CA GLU A 59 14.78 1.12 -6.29
C GLU A 59 16.14 1.33 -6.94
N HIS A 60 16.28 2.34 -7.80
CA HIS A 60 17.57 2.71 -8.40
C HIS A 60 18.63 3.12 -7.37
N TRP A 61 18.22 3.80 -6.29
CA TRP A 61 19.12 4.15 -5.17
C TRP A 61 19.51 2.94 -4.33
N LEU A 62 18.61 1.97 -4.16
CA LEU A 62 18.86 0.70 -3.46
C LEU A 62 19.75 -0.25 -4.28
N GLU A 63 19.56 -0.32 -5.60
CA GLU A 63 20.37 -1.14 -6.51
C GLU A 63 21.80 -0.62 -6.66
N LYS A 64 21.99 0.70 -6.68
CA LYS A 64 23.31 1.30 -6.80
C LYS A 64 24.18 1.15 -5.57
N GLY A 65 23.63 0.68 -4.45
CA GLY A 65 24.33 0.61 -3.18
C GLY A 65 24.72 2.01 -2.73
N THR A 66 23.97 2.56 -1.79
CA THR A 66 24.68 3.35 -0.77
C THR A 66 25.55 2.40 0.04
#